data_AF-A0A6N9UEH2-F1
#
_entry.id   AF-A0A6N9UEH2-F1
#
_cell.length_a   1.000
_cell.length_b   1.000
_cell.length_c   1.000
_cell.angle_alpha   90.00
_cell.angle_beta   90.00
_cell.angle_gamma   90.00
#
_symmetry.space_group_name_H-M   'P 1'
#
loop_
_entity.id
_entity.type
_entity.pdbx_description
1 polymer ?
#
loop_
_entity_poly.entity_id
_entity_poly.type
_entity_poly.pdbx_seq_one_letter_code
_entity_poly.pdbx_strand_id
1 'polypeptide(L)'
;MDTTPHTLDEPASRAGAWPGRSTGAPGHTTAVVTDRFDRITWQDTYEQSAGLRELAGELGERYAHASDLLTDAFLAAYKVAPQLRERAEMAPSRLVAHQVIAALTESAEFAGLRRETAGDPYAAAMAVLAQASALRGMLESGREAQDRADRAT
;
A
#
# COMPACT_ATOMS: atom_id res chain seq x y z
N MET A 1 -0.70 30.47 61.34
CA MET A 1 -0.82 29.00 61.40
C MET A 1 -1.93 28.58 60.45
N ASP A 2 -1.80 27.37 59.94
CA ASP A 2 -2.73 26.62 59.09
C ASP A 2 -2.58 26.72 57.56
N THR A 3 -1.84 25.71 57.13
CA THR A 3 -1.66 25.03 55.85
C THR A 3 -2.95 24.72 55.06
N THR A 4 -2.79 24.74 53.73
CA THR A 4 -3.69 24.39 52.61
C THR A 4 -4.42 23.03 52.74
N PRO A 5 -5.54 22.78 52.01
CA PRO A 5 -5.40 22.30 50.62
C PRO A 5 -6.40 22.91 49.62
N HIS A 6 -5.90 23.20 48.42
CA HIS A 6 -6.71 23.33 47.22
C HIS A 6 -7.28 21.95 46.86
N THR A 7 -8.58 21.78 46.98
CA THR A 7 -9.30 20.65 46.38
C THR A 7 -9.42 20.89 44.88
N LEU A 8 -8.61 20.15 44.11
CA LEU A 8 -8.76 20.01 42.67
C LEU A 8 -9.96 19.08 42.42
N ASP A 9 -11.17 19.65 42.41
CA ASP A 9 -12.35 18.97 41.90
C ASP A 9 -12.25 18.85 40.36
N GLU A 10 -11.94 17.62 39.95
CA GLU A 10 -12.55 16.87 38.84
C GLU A 10 -12.75 17.56 37.47
N PRO A 11 -12.08 17.04 36.44
CA PRO A 11 -12.83 16.55 35.29
C PRO A 11 -12.35 15.15 34.87
N ALA A 12 -12.59 14.15 35.72
CA ALA A 12 -12.28 12.75 35.42
C ALA A 12 -13.45 12.00 34.73
N SER A 13 -14.42 12.69 34.14
CA SER A 13 -15.55 12.06 33.43
C SER A 13 -15.49 12.14 31.90
N ARG A 14 -14.30 12.33 31.30
CA ARG A 14 -14.15 12.30 29.83
C ARG A 14 -13.04 11.39 29.30
N ALA A 15 -12.66 10.37 30.05
CA ALA A 15 -12.00 9.22 29.46
C ALA A 15 -13.06 8.37 28.75
N GLY A 16 -13.37 8.76 27.51
CA GLY A 16 -14.17 7.93 26.60
C GLY A 16 -13.58 6.52 26.56
N ALA A 17 -14.47 5.53 26.65
CA ALA A 17 -14.13 4.13 26.59
C ALA A 17 -13.10 3.87 25.49
N TRP A 18 -11.90 3.45 25.89
CA TRP A 18 -10.91 2.94 24.95
C TRP A 18 -11.54 1.75 24.25
N PRO A 19 -11.74 1.78 22.92
CA PRO A 19 -12.30 0.64 22.23
C PRO A 19 -11.31 -0.51 22.37
N GLY A 20 -11.77 -1.53 23.10
CA GLY A 20 -11.09 -2.79 23.25
C GLY A 20 -10.70 -3.34 21.89
N ARG A 21 -9.48 -3.87 21.85
CA ARG A 21 -8.87 -4.68 20.78
C ARG A 21 -9.94 -5.30 19.87
N SER A 22 -10.15 -4.71 18.71
CA SER A 22 -11.09 -5.20 17.70
C SER A 22 -10.66 -6.59 17.23
N THR A 23 -11.43 -7.60 17.61
CA THR A 23 -11.41 -8.91 16.95
C THR A 23 -12.01 -8.76 15.55
N GLY A 24 -11.16 -8.86 14.52
CA GLY A 24 -11.59 -9.11 13.14
C GLY A 24 -11.93 -7.89 12.27
N ALA A 25 -11.13 -6.82 12.32
CA ALA A 25 -11.19 -5.85 11.21
C ALA A 25 -10.77 -6.56 9.90
N PRO A 26 -11.47 -6.34 8.78
CA PRO A 26 -11.01 -6.86 7.48
C PRO A 26 -9.62 -6.29 7.20
N GLY A 27 -8.67 -7.18 6.86
CA GLY A 27 -7.27 -6.81 6.65
C GLY A 27 -7.11 -5.72 5.59
N HIS A 28 -5.98 -5.02 5.62
CA HIS A 28 -5.68 -3.94 4.69
C HIS A 28 -5.63 -4.44 3.23
N THR A 29 -6.09 -3.59 2.31
CA THR A 29 -6.10 -3.92 0.88
C THR A 29 -4.87 -3.45 0.13
N THR A 30 -4.19 -2.43 0.64
CA THR A 30 -2.96 -1.87 0.07
C THR A 30 -1.76 -2.22 0.94
N ALA A 31 -0.65 -2.58 0.30
CA ALA A 31 0.60 -2.97 0.93
C ALA A 31 1.41 -1.76 1.44
N VAL A 32 1.36 -0.61 0.76
CA VAL A 32 2.11 0.59 1.13
C VAL A 32 1.30 1.47 2.06
N VAL A 33 1.89 1.86 3.19
CA VAL A 33 1.26 2.77 4.14
C VAL A 33 1.01 4.11 3.47
N THR A 34 -0.25 4.57 3.52
CA THR A 34 -0.74 5.73 2.76
C THR A 34 -1.54 6.65 3.67
N ASP A 35 -1.29 7.95 3.54
CA ASP A 35 -2.10 9.00 4.16
C ASP A 35 -3.11 9.60 3.16
N ARG A 36 -3.78 10.69 3.54
CA ARG A 36 -4.76 11.36 2.69
C ARG A 36 -4.13 12.10 1.51
N PHE A 37 -2.97 12.72 1.68
CA PHE A 37 -2.30 13.48 0.63
C PHE A 37 -1.74 12.52 -0.42
N ASP A 38 -1.15 11.41 0.01
CA ASP A 38 -0.72 10.32 -0.86
C ASP A 38 -1.84 9.88 -1.81
N ARG A 39 -3.06 9.71 -1.28
CA ARG A 39 -4.24 9.29 -2.07
C ARG A 39 -4.69 10.35 -3.05
N ILE A 40 -4.68 11.63 -2.67
CA ILE A 40 -5.04 12.74 -3.57
C ILE A 40 -4.02 12.81 -4.71
N THR A 41 -2.72 12.76 -4.39
CA THR A 41 -1.65 12.78 -5.40
C THR A 41 -1.76 11.60 -6.35
N TRP A 42 -2.03 10.39 -5.85
CA TRP A 42 -2.29 9.23 -6.69
C TRP A 42 -3.50 9.45 -7.61
N GLN A 43 -4.64 9.86 -7.06
CA GLN A 43 -5.86 10.05 -7.82
C GLN A 43 -5.68 11.08 -8.95
N ASP A 44 -5.11 12.25 -8.62
CA ASP A 44 -4.86 13.31 -9.58
C ASP A 44 -3.92 12.84 -10.69
N THR A 45 -2.87 12.08 -10.35
CA THR A 45 -1.89 11.56 -11.32
C THR A 45 -2.50 10.47 -12.19
N TYR A 46 -3.28 9.57 -11.60
CA TYR A 46 -3.97 8.49 -12.30
C TYR A 46 -5.00 9.04 -13.29
N GLU A 47 -5.73 10.10 -12.93
CA GLU A 47 -6.66 10.81 -13.81
C GLU A 47 -5.96 11.53 -14.97
N GLN A 48 -4.71 11.96 -14.79
CA GLN A 48 -3.95 12.63 -15.84
C GLN A 48 -3.16 11.67 -16.74
N SER A 49 -2.82 10.47 -16.26
CA SER A 49 -1.99 9.51 -17.00
C SER A 49 -2.81 8.45 -17.74
N ALA A 50 -2.90 8.58 -19.07
CA ALA A 50 -3.53 7.56 -19.92
C ALA A 50 -2.81 6.20 -19.81
N GLY A 51 -1.48 6.20 -19.77
CA GLY A 51 -0.69 4.97 -19.66
C GLY A 51 -0.98 4.19 -18.39
N LEU A 52 -1.17 4.86 -17.24
CA LEU A 52 -1.53 4.18 -15.99
C LEU A 52 -2.93 3.55 -16.06
N ARG A 53 -3.88 4.22 -16.72
CA ARG A 53 -5.24 3.68 -16.93
C ARG A 53 -5.25 2.50 -17.88
N GLU A 54 -4.48 2.56 -18.96
CA GLU A 54 -4.31 1.44 -19.89
C GLU A 54 -3.70 0.24 -19.19
N LEU A 55 -2.63 0.45 -18.41
CA LEU A 55 -2.01 -0.61 -17.61
C LEU A 55 -2.99 -1.19 -16.57
N ALA A 56 -3.78 -0.34 -15.91
CA ALA A 56 -4.81 -0.79 -14.96
C ALA A 56 -5.88 -1.65 -15.63
N GLY A 57 -6.33 -1.26 -16.83
CA GLY A 57 -7.28 -2.04 -17.63
C GLY A 57 -6.72 -3.41 -17.99
N GLU A 58 -5.51 -3.44 -18.56
CA GLU A 58 -4.84 -4.68 -18.97
C GLU A 58 -4.64 -5.64 -17.79
N LEU A 59 -4.13 -5.12 -16.66
CA LEU A 59 -3.95 -5.94 -15.46
C LEU A 59 -5.29 -6.36 -14.86
N GLY A 60 -6.31 -5.51 -14.94
CA GLY A 60 -7.67 -5.77 -14.43
C GLY A 60 -8.38 -6.94 -15.12
N GLU A 61 -8.08 -7.20 -16.40
CA GLU A 61 -8.62 -8.35 -17.12
C GLU A 61 -8.19 -9.69 -16.51
N ARG A 62 -7.00 -9.73 -15.90
CA ARG A 62 -6.38 -10.96 -15.38
C ARG A 62 -6.34 -11.01 -13.85
N TYR A 63 -6.41 -9.85 -13.19
CA TYR A 63 -6.24 -9.69 -11.76
C TYR A 63 -7.30 -8.75 -11.17
N ALA A 64 -8.19 -9.30 -10.35
CA ALA A 64 -9.33 -8.57 -9.77
C ALA A 64 -8.96 -7.34 -8.91
N HIS A 65 -7.69 -7.22 -8.49
CA HIS A 65 -7.21 -6.19 -7.57
C HIS A 65 -6.03 -5.39 -8.14
N ALA A 66 -5.96 -5.29 -9.47
CA ALA A 66 -4.92 -4.55 -10.19
C ALA A 66 -4.81 -3.07 -9.78
N SER A 67 -5.94 -2.42 -9.46
CA SER A 67 -5.95 -1.02 -9.02
C SER A 67 -5.21 -0.81 -7.70
N ASP A 68 -5.42 -1.70 -6.73
CA ASP A 68 -4.72 -1.66 -5.44
C ASP A 68 -3.20 -1.85 -5.63
N LEU A 69 -2.82 -2.80 -6.52
CA LEU A 69 -1.43 -3.04 -6.86
C LEU A 69 -0.76 -1.81 -7.51
N LEU A 70 -1.43 -1.16 -8.46
CA LEU A 70 -0.87 0.03 -9.12
C LEU A 70 -0.76 1.22 -8.17
N THR A 71 -1.73 1.36 -7.25
CA THR A 71 -1.66 2.35 -6.17
C THR A 71 -0.40 2.11 -5.33
N ASP A 72 -0.16 0.87 -4.92
CA ASP A 72 1.03 0.52 -4.12
C ASP A 72 2.35 0.73 -4.88
N ALA A 73 2.41 0.33 -6.16
CA ALA A 73 3.60 0.52 -6.98
C ALA A 73 3.93 2.00 -7.17
N PHE A 74 2.91 2.83 -7.40
CA PHE A 74 3.05 4.28 -7.48
C PHE A 74 3.55 4.86 -6.16
N LEU A 75 2.92 4.52 -5.03
CA LEU A 75 3.33 5.04 -3.73
C LEU A 75 4.74 4.58 -3.33
N ALA A 76 5.13 3.36 -3.72
CA ALA A 76 6.48 2.86 -3.52
C ALA A 76 7.54 3.65 -4.32
N ALA A 77 7.18 4.17 -5.49
CA ALA A 77 8.05 5.02 -6.31
C ALA A 77 8.01 6.50 -5.86
N TYR A 78 6.85 7.00 -5.44
CA TYR A 78 6.62 8.40 -5.09
C TYR A 78 7.17 8.74 -3.70
N LYS A 79 7.00 7.88 -2.70
CA LYS A 79 7.36 8.20 -1.31
C LYS A 79 8.88 8.14 -1.12
N VAL A 80 9.41 9.10 -0.37
CA VAL A 80 10.84 9.14 0.02
C VAL A 80 11.24 7.92 0.85
N ALA A 81 10.37 7.52 1.78
CA ALA A 81 10.54 6.34 2.63
C ALA A 81 9.23 5.53 2.63
N PRO A 82 8.98 4.72 1.59
CA PRO A 82 7.79 3.88 1.54
C PRO A 82 7.89 2.82 2.64
N GLN A 83 6.82 2.65 3.40
CA GLN A 83 6.71 1.62 4.42
C GLN A 83 5.71 0.57 3.94
N LEU A 84 6.15 -0.68 3.91
CA LEU A 84 5.26 -1.80 3.63
C LEU A 84 4.62 -2.26 4.94
N ARG A 85 3.32 -2.54 4.89
CA ARG A 85 2.59 -3.22 5.95
C ARG A 85 3.10 -4.65 6.11
N GLU A 86 2.95 -5.21 7.31
CA GLU A 86 3.26 -6.61 7.52
C GLU A 86 2.24 -7.51 6.81
N ARG A 87 2.70 -8.69 6.39
CA ARG A 87 1.84 -9.69 5.73
C ARG A 87 0.60 -10.05 6.58
N ALA A 88 0.74 -10.08 7.90
CA ALA A 88 -0.34 -10.43 8.82
C ALA A 88 -1.43 -9.35 8.92
N GLU A 89 -1.13 -8.11 8.53
CA GLU A 89 -2.08 -6.99 8.51
C GLU A 89 -2.93 -6.96 7.23
N MET A 90 -2.55 -7.74 6.21
CA MET A 90 -3.17 -7.72 4.89
C MET A 90 -4.39 -8.66 4.82
N ALA A 91 -5.37 -8.27 4.01
CA ALA A 91 -6.45 -9.19 3.64
C ALA A 91 -5.86 -10.41 2.91
N PRO A 92 -6.35 -11.65 3.15
CA PRO A 92 -5.84 -12.85 2.49
C PRO A 92 -5.87 -12.76 0.95
N SER A 93 -6.90 -12.14 0.37
CA SER A 93 -7.04 -11.91 -1.07
C SER A 93 -6.01 -10.92 -1.65
N ARG A 94 -5.20 -10.29 -0.80
CA ARG A 94 -4.22 -9.24 -1.15
C ARG A 94 -2.78 -9.67 -0.91
N LEU A 95 -2.56 -10.90 -0.43
CA LEU A 95 -1.22 -11.42 -0.13
C LEU A 95 -0.33 -11.55 -1.38
N VAL A 96 -0.92 -11.86 -2.54
CA VAL A 96 -0.16 -11.90 -3.81
C VAL A 96 0.31 -10.50 -4.20
N ALA A 97 -0.58 -9.51 -4.15
CA ALA A 97 -0.20 -8.12 -4.43
C ALA A 97 0.87 -7.62 -3.46
N HIS A 98 0.73 -7.93 -2.16
CA HIS A 98 1.74 -7.61 -1.14
C HIS A 98 3.11 -8.20 -1.47
N GLN A 99 3.18 -9.48 -1.87
CA GLN A 99 4.43 -10.11 -2.26
C GLN A 99 5.07 -9.48 -3.50
N VAL A 100 4.27 -9.13 -4.50
CA VAL A 100 4.76 -8.44 -5.71
C VAL A 100 5.37 -7.09 -5.34
N ILE A 101 4.70 -6.31 -4.50
CA ILE A 101 5.21 -5.01 -4.06
C ILE A 101 6.47 -5.17 -3.20
N ALA A 102 6.52 -6.15 -2.30
CA ALA A 102 7.73 -6.45 -1.54
C ALA A 102 8.92 -6.73 -2.46
N ALA A 103 8.76 -7.68 -3.40
CA ALA A 103 9.80 -8.04 -4.35
C ALA A 103 10.22 -6.85 -5.24
N LEU A 104 9.26 -6.03 -5.67
CA LEU A 104 9.54 -4.81 -6.43
C LEU A 104 10.42 -3.85 -5.62
N THR A 105 10.05 -3.56 -4.36
CA THR A 105 10.80 -2.61 -3.51
C THR A 105 12.19 -3.09 -3.09
N GLU A 106 12.39 -4.41 -3.05
CA GLU A 106 13.69 -5.04 -2.77
C GLU A 106 14.59 -5.09 -4.01
N SER A 107 14.04 -4.89 -5.22
CA SER A 107 14.83 -4.92 -6.46
C SER A 107 15.76 -3.70 -6.60
N ALA A 108 16.99 -3.94 -7.04
CA ALA A 108 17.99 -2.88 -7.24
C ALA A 108 17.58 -1.90 -8.34
N GLU A 109 16.90 -2.38 -9.38
CA GLU A 109 16.39 -1.57 -10.49
C GLU A 109 15.34 -0.57 -10.01
N PHE A 110 14.33 -1.04 -9.27
CA PHE A 110 13.30 -0.17 -8.71
C PHE A 110 13.88 0.80 -7.68
N ALA A 111 14.82 0.36 -6.85
CA ALA A 111 15.52 1.24 -5.93
C ALA A 111 16.32 2.33 -6.67
N GLY A 112 16.83 2.05 -7.86
CA GLY A 112 17.44 3.02 -8.77
C GLY A 112 16.45 4.08 -9.23
N LEU A 113 15.34 3.64 -9.82
CA LEU A 113 14.26 4.52 -10.30
C LEU A 113 13.71 5.39 -9.17
N ARG A 114 13.42 4.83 -7.99
CA ARG A 114 12.88 5.57 -6.85
C ARG A 114 13.77 6.75 -6.42
N ARG A 115 15.10 6.62 -6.51
CA ARG A 115 16.00 7.73 -6.15
C ARG A 115 15.80 8.95 -7.06
N GLU A 116 15.34 8.73 -8.29
CA GLU A 116 15.11 9.78 -9.27
C GLU A 116 13.66 10.29 -9.25
N THR A 117 12.72 9.49 -8.74
CA THR A 117 11.28 9.78 -8.81
C THR A 117 10.63 10.19 -7.49
N ALA A 118 11.30 9.96 -6.35
CA ALA A 118 10.73 10.29 -5.04
C ALA A 118 10.34 11.78 -4.93
N GLY A 119 9.09 12.04 -4.57
CA GLY A 119 8.51 13.38 -4.44
C GLY A 119 7.98 13.98 -5.75
N ASP A 120 8.22 13.35 -6.90
CA ASP A 120 7.68 13.77 -8.19
C ASP A 120 6.58 12.79 -8.65
N PRO A 121 5.29 13.21 -8.65
CA PRO A 121 4.19 12.34 -9.05
C PRO A 121 4.29 11.86 -10.51
N TYR A 122 4.74 12.70 -11.43
CA TYR A 122 4.82 12.34 -12.84
C TYR A 122 5.98 11.38 -13.08
N ALA A 123 7.14 11.66 -12.49
CA ALA A 123 8.29 10.76 -12.58
C ALA A 123 7.98 9.40 -11.94
N ALA A 124 7.27 9.37 -10.80
CA ALA A 124 6.83 8.13 -10.17
C ALA A 124 5.89 7.32 -11.07
N ALA A 125 4.94 7.98 -11.75
CA ALA A 125 4.09 7.32 -12.74
C ALA A 125 4.92 6.71 -13.89
N MET A 126 5.92 7.44 -14.41
CA MET A 126 6.80 6.93 -15.46
C MET A 126 7.63 5.72 -14.99
N ALA A 127 8.10 5.71 -13.74
CA ALA A 127 8.78 4.53 -13.18
C ALA A 127 7.87 3.32 -13.10
N VAL A 128 6.60 3.48 -12.70
CA VAL A 128 5.62 2.37 -12.69
C VAL A 128 5.41 1.82 -14.10
N LEU A 129 5.26 2.70 -15.09
CA LEU A 129 5.10 2.29 -16.49
C LEU A 129 6.35 1.58 -17.03
N ALA A 130 7.55 2.06 -16.69
CA ALA A 130 8.80 1.41 -17.06
C ALA A 130 8.92 -0.01 -16.46
N GLN A 131 8.33 -0.23 -15.27
CA GLN A 131 8.32 -1.52 -14.58
C GLN A 131 7.11 -2.40 -14.93
N ALA A 132 6.28 -2.02 -15.91
CA ALA A 132 5.07 -2.77 -16.25
C ALA A 132 5.35 -4.23 -16.65
N SER A 133 6.43 -4.50 -17.39
CA SER A 133 6.84 -5.87 -17.74
C SER A 133 7.26 -6.70 -16.52
N ALA A 134 8.03 -6.10 -15.60
CA ALA A 134 8.45 -6.74 -14.36
C ALA A 134 7.23 -7.09 -13.49
N LEU A 135 6.29 -6.15 -13.33
CA LEU A 135 5.03 -6.36 -12.61
C LEU A 135 4.22 -7.53 -13.19
N ARG A 136 4.07 -7.59 -14.51
CA ARG A 136 3.37 -8.70 -15.18
C ARG A 136 4.02 -10.05 -14.87
N GLY A 137 5.35 -10.14 -15.01
CA GLY A 137 6.09 -11.38 -14.76
C GLY A 137 6.01 -11.84 -13.30
N MET A 138 6.07 -10.91 -12.34
CA MET A 138 5.92 -11.23 -10.92
C MET A 138 4.52 -11.74 -10.59
N LEU A 139 3.47 -11.14 -11.18
CA LEU A 139 2.08 -11.58 -10.99
C LEU A 139 1.82 -12.97 -11.57
N GLU A 140 2.34 -13.23 -12.78
CA GLU A 140 2.21 -14.53 -13.44
C GLU A 140 2.91 -15.63 -12.63
N SER A 141 4.14 -15.37 -12.19
CA SER A 141 4.90 -16.29 -11.33
C SER A 141 4.18 -16.57 -10.00
N GLY A 142 3.57 -15.54 -9.40
CA GLY A 142 2.79 -15.68 -8.17
C GLY A 142 1.56 -16.56 -8.35
N ARG A 143 0.85 -16.40 -9.48
CA ARG A 143 -0.30 -17.24 -9.83
C ARG A 143 0.11 -18.70 -10.06
N GLU A 144 1.18 -18.95 -10.81
CA GLU A 144 1.69 -20.31 -11.04
C GLU A 144 2.11 -21.02 -9.75
N ALA A 145 2.66 -20.27 -8.79
CA ALA A 145 3.00 -20.81 -7.48
C ALA A 145 1.74 -21.21 -6.69
N GLN A 146 0.69 -20.39 -6.76
CA GLN A 146 -0.58 -20.66 -6.09
C GLN A 146 -1.32 -21.84 -6.73
N ASP A 147 -1.42 -21.88 -8.06
CA ASP A 147 -2.04 -23.00 -8.79
C ASP A 147 -1.33 -24.34 -8.51
N ARG A 148 -0.01 -24.34 -8.32
CA ARG A 148 0.75 -25.54 -7.92
C ARG A 148 0.46 -25.98 -6.50
N ALA A 149 0.30 -25.03 -5.57
CA ALA A 149 -0.05 -25.34 -4.19
C ALA A 149 -1.47 -25.94 -4.09
N ASP A 150 -2.41 -25.40 -4.85
CA ASP A 150 -3.80 -25.87 -4.87
C ASP A 150 -3.93 -27.27 -5.48
N ARG A 151 -3.07 -27.64 -6.44
CA ARG A 151 -3.03 -29.01 -7.01
C ARG A 151 -2.31 -30.04 -6.14
N ALA A 152 -1.53 -29.60 -5.15
CA ALA A 152 -0.79 -30.47 -4.25
C ALA A 152 -1.57 -30.78 -2.95
N THR A 153 -2.77 -30.23 -2.80
CA THR A 153 -3.69 -30.43 -1.67
C THR A 153 -4.83 -31.35 -2.08
#